data_AF-A0A2S0LBV6-F1
#
_entry.id   AF-A0A2S0LBV6-F1
#
_cell.length_a   1.000
_cell.length_b   1.000
_cell.length_c   1.000
_cell.angle_alpha   90.00
_cell.angle_beta   90.00
_cell.angle_gamma   90.00
#
_symmetry.space_group_name_H-M   'P 1'
#
loop_
_entity.id
_entity.type
_entity.pdbx_description
1 polymer ?
#
loop_
_entity_poly.entity_id
_entity_poly.type
_entity_poly.pdbx_seq_one_letter_code
_entity_poly.pdbx_strand_id
1 'polypeptide(L)'
;MRKKEHQNSGTLGKDTINNWIIPFSLREFLESKEIIANIKPNPRNGKQPDVYFDEELYKNRFKIEQANGWLDGYKGLIMRYEYIDVTWIGMLLLGFISKFLKKV
;
A
#
# COMPACT_ATOMS: atom_id res chain seq x y z
N MET A 1 -42.98 2.19 -4.33
CA MET A 1 -42.04 1.18 -4.89
C MET A 1 -41.04 1.89 -5.78
N ARG A 2 -39.78 2.01 -5.36
CA ARG A 2 -38.69 2.61 -6.14
C ARG A 2 -38.03 1.49 -6.94
N LYS A 3 -38.12 1.54 -8.28
CA LYS A 3 -37.45 0.56 -9.16
C LYS A 3 -35.94 0.61 -8.89
N LYS A 4 -35.34 -0.53 -8.57
CA LYS A 4 -33.89 -0.71 -8.62
C LYS A 4 -33.51 -0.89 -10.08
N GLU A 5 -32.91 0.14 -10.67
CA GLU A 5 -32.24 -0.01 -11.96
C GLU A 5 -30.94 -0.78 -11.72
N HIS A 6 -30.92 -2.02 -12.18
CA HIS A 6 -29.69 -2.78 -12.33
C HIS A 6 -28.85 -2.12 -13.42
N GLN A 7 -27.75 -1.47 -13.03
CA GLN A 7 -26.74 -1.07 -14.00
C GLN A 7 -26.01 -2.33 -14.49
N ASN A 8 -26.08 -2.54 -15.80
CA ASN A 8 -25.48 -3.68 -16.50
C ASN A 8 -23.96 -3.62 -16.43
N SER A 9 -23.32 -4.74 -16.08
CA SER A 9 -21.88 -4.92 -15.87
C SER A 9 -21.03 -4.87 -17.16
N GLY A 10 -21.50 -4.23 -18.23
CA GLY A 10 -21.00 -4.42 -19.59
C GLY A 10 -19.93 -3.44 -20.08
N THR A 11 -19.67 -2.33 -19.39
CA THR A 11 -18.76 -1.28 -19.90
C THR A 11 -17.93 -0.58 -18.83
N LEU A 12 -17.62 -1.22 -17.69
CA LEU A 12 -16.61 -0.69 -16.79
C LEU A 12 -15.23 -0.87 -17.41
N GLY A 13 -14.77 0.16 -18.12
CA GLY A 13 -13.39 0.27 -18.60
C GLY A 13 -12.42 0.07 -17.43
N LYS A 14 -11.25 -0.49 -17.73
CA LYS A 14 -10.16 -0.73 -16.74
C LYS A 14 -9.83 0.54 -15.94
N ASP A 15 -10.02 1.68 -16.58
CA ASP A 15 -9.98 3.05 -16.11
C ASP A 15 -11.04 3.40 -15.05
N THR A 16 -12.27 2.86 -15.13
CA THR A 16 -13.31 3.04 -14.10
C THR A 16 -13.05 2.18 -12.87
N ILE A 17 -12.55 0.95 -13.06
CA ILE A 17 -12.18 0.00 -11.99
C ILE A 17 -11.03 0.56 -11.15
N ASN A 18 -10.00 1.13 -11.80
CA ASN A 18 -8.85 1.70 -11.11
C ASN A 18 -9.17 2.99 -10.34
N ASN A 19 -10.18 3.76 -10.77
CA ASN A 19 -10.41 5.11 -10.27
C ASN A 19 -11.36 5.20 -9.05
N TRP A 20 -12.23 4.19 -8.86
CA TRP A 20 -13.24 4.20 -7.79
C TRP A 20 -13.09 3.08 -6.75
N ILE A 21 -12.50 1.94 -7.12
CA ILE A 21 -12.49 0.77 -6.22
C ILE A 21 -11.27 0.79 -5.30
N ILE A 22 -10.12 1.32 -5.73
CA ILE A 22 -8.84 1.00 -5.06
C ILE A 22 -8.57 1.83 -3.79
N PRO A 23 -8.74 3.17 -3.75
CA PRO A 23 -8.37 3.94 -2.55
C PRO A 23 -9.39 3.82 -1.41
N PHE A 24 -10.68 3.83 -1.75
CA PHE A 24 -11.76 3.83 -0.75
C PHE A 24 -11.89 2.46 -0.08
N SER A 25 -11.90 1.36 -0.85
CA SER A 25 -11.91 0.01 -0.27
C SER A 25 -10.64 -0.31 0.52
N LEU A 26 -9.47 0.22 0.11
CA LEU A 26 -8.23 0.04 0.84
C LEU A 26 -8.27 0.78 2.19
N ARG A 27 -8.79 2.00 2.23
CA ARG A 27 -8.94 2.76 3.49
C ARG A 27 -9.87 2.04 4.46
N GLU A 28 -11.04 1.62 3.98
CA GLU A 28 -11.99 0.84 4.79
C GLU A 28 -11.37 -0.46 5.31
N PHE A 29 -10.62 -1.16 4.46
CA PHE A 29 -9.91 -2.38 4.85
C PHE A 29 -8.85 -2.10 5.93
N LEU A 30 -8.04 -1.05 5.78
CA LEU A 30 -7.02 -0.69 6.76
C LEU A 30 -7.65 -0.25 8.09
N GLU A 31 -8.74 0.51 8.04
CA GLU A 31 -9.50 0.90 9.23
C GLU A 31 -10.09 -0.32 9.95
N SER A 32 -10.55 -1.34 9.22
CA SER A 32 -10.99 -2.62 9.80
C SER A 32 -9.87 -3.40 10.51
N LYS A 33 -8.61 -3.04 10.24
CA LYS A 33 -7.40 -3.58 10.87
C LYS A 33 -6.81 -2.63 11.92
N GLU A 34 -7.53 -1.56 12.27
CA GLU A 34 -7.06 -0.51 13.19
C GLU A 34 -5.80 0.21 12.68
N ILE A 35 -5.59 0.23 11.36
CA ILE A 35 -4.46 0.89 10.71
C ILE A 35 -4.91 2.23 10.13
N ILE A 36 -4.27 3.31 10.57
CA ILE A 36 -4.50 4.65 10.02
C ILE A 36 -3.85 4.73 8.63
N ALA A 37 -4.68 4.82 7.60
CA ALA A 37 -4.21 4.96 6.23
C ALA A 37 -3.77 6.40 5.94
N ASN A 38 -2.50 6.75 6.17
CA ASN A 38 -1.97 8.08 5.83
C ASN A 38 -1.64 8.22 4.33
N ILE A 39 -2.64 8.02 3.47
CA ILE A 39 -2.51 8.01 2.02
C ILE A 39 -2.93 9.37 1.47
N LYS A 40 -2.01 10.03 0.76
CA LYS A 40 -2.28 11.30 0.07
C LYS A 40 -3.31 11.09 -1.04
N PRO A 41 -4.41 11.86 -1.09
CA PRO A 41 -5.38 11.75 -2.17
C PRO A 41 -4.74 12.09 -3.52
N ASN A 42 -5.12 11.37 -4.57
CA ASN A 42 -4.62 11.61 -5.93
C ASN A 42 -5.17 12.95 -6.46
N PRO A 43 -4.33 13.95 -6.76
CA PRO A 43 -4.79 15.26 -7.24
C PRO A 43 -5.57 15.19 -8.56
N ARG A 44 -5.41 14.11 -9.33
CA ARG A 44 -6.09 13.91 -10.62
C ARG A 44 -7.56 13.49 -10.46
N ASN A 45 -8.00 13.09 -9.26
CA ASN A 45 -9.35 12.53 -9.06
C ASN A 45 -10.44 13.60 -8.84
N GLY A 46 -10.21 14.84 -9.29
CA GLY A 46 -11.19 15.91 -9.18
C GLY A 46 -11.47 16.26 -7.71
N LYS A 47 -12.72 16.02 -7.25
CA LYS A 47 -13.14 16.38 -5.90
C LYS A 47 -12.43 15.48 -4.87
N GLN A 48 -11.55 16.08 -4.09
CA GLN A 48 -10.87 15.34 -3.04
C GLN A 48 -11.85 15.01 -1.92
N PRO A 49 -11.86 13.75 -1.44
CA PRO A 49 -12.69 13.37 -0.32
C PRO A 49 -12.15 14.05 0.95
N ASP A 50 -13.05 14.48 1.82
CA ASP A 50 -12.71 15.04 3.14
C ASP A 50 -12.29 13.88 4.05
N VAL A 51 -10.99 13.59 4.09
CA VAL A 51 -10.43 12.42 4.76
C VAL A 51 -9.24 12.84 5.60
N TYR A 52 -9.12 12.24 6.80
CA TYR A 52 -7.95 12.42 7.66
C TYR A 52 -6.64 12.12 6.93
N PHE A 53 -5.73 13.08 7.00
CA PHE A 53 -4.39 13.02 6.42
C PHE A 53 -3.41 13.78 7.31
N ASP A 54 -2.34 13.09 7.71
CA ASP A 54 -1.28 13.64 8.54
C ASP A 54 -0.11 14.07 7.65
N GLU A 55 -0.02 15.37 7.40
CA GLU A 55 1.02 15.95 6.56
C GLU A 55 2.43 15.83 7.18
N GLU A 56 2.54 15.89 8.51
CA GLU A 56 3.82 15.85 9.21
C GLU A 56 4.42 14.44 9.14
N LEU A 57 3.59 13.42 9.37
CA LEU A 57 3.96 12.03 9.15
C LEU A 57 4.30 11.78 7.68
N TYR A 58 3.53 12.33 6.74
CA TYR A 58 3.75 12.10 5.31
C TYR A 58 5.06 12.71 4.78
N LYS A 59 5.56 13.80 5.38
CA LYS A 59 6.90 14.35 5.08
C LYS A 59 8.01 13.33 5.32
N ASN A 60 7.83 12.42 6.27
CA ASN A 60 8.80 11.38 6.61
C ASN A 60 8.72 10.14 5.69
N ARG A 61 7.82 10.08 4.70
CA ARG A 61 7.64 8.91 3.82
C ARG A 61 8.92 8.48 3.10
N PHE A 62 9.82 9.43 2.80
CA PHE A 62 11.07 9.15 2.10
C PHE A 62 11.95 8.14 2.85
N LYS A 63 11.89 8.13 4.20
CA LYS A 63 12.61 7.13 5.01
C LYS A 63 12.11 5.71 4.73
N ILE A 64 10.80 5.56 4.54
CA ILE A 64 10.15 4.28 4.19
C ILE A 64 10.50 3.89 2.75
N GLU A 65 10.39 4.84 1.81
CA GLU A 65 10.76 4.62 0.40
C GLU A 65 12.23 4.19 0.26
N GLN A 66 13.15 4.80 1.02
CA GLN A 66 14.56 4.41 1.04
C GLN A 66 14.75 2.99 1.61
N ALA A 67 14.04 2.62 2.66
CA ALA A 67 14.10 1.27 3.22
C ALA A 67 13.57 0.22 2.23
N ASN A 68 12.46 0.52 1.54
CA ASN A 68 11.91 -0.34 0.50
C ASN A 68 12.86 -0.46 -0.70
N GLY A 69 13.42 0.65 -1.20
CA GLY A 69 14.40 0.61 -2.28
C GLY A 69 15.68 -0.15 -1.90
N TRP A 70 16.08 -0.11 -0.62
CA TRP A 70 17.18 -0.95 -0.13
C TRP A 70 16.79 -2.44 -0.09
N LEU A 71 15.57 -2.75 0.32
CA LEU A 71 15.04 -4.11 0.33
C LEU A 71 14.98 -4.69 -1.09
N ASP A 72 14.55 -3.89 -2.06
CA ASP A 72 14.54 -4.22 -3.50
C ASP A 72 15.96 -4.40 -4.08
N GLY A 73 17.02 -4.02 -3.36
CA GLY A 73 18.40 -4.31 -3.72
C GLY A 73 18.95 -5.60 -3.10
N TYR A 74 18.24 -6.20 -2.13
CA TYR A 74 18.68 -7.39 -1.42
C TYR A 74 18.35 -8.65 -2.23
N LYS A 75 19.27 -9.04 -3.12
CA LYS A 75 19.09 -10.18 -4.04
C LYS A 75 18.66 -11.50 -3.37
N GLY A 76 19.03 -11.73 -2.11
CA GLY A 76 18.60 -12.91 -1.34
C GLY A 76 17.11 -12.95 -0.98
N LEU A 77 16.44 -11.78 -0.92
CA LEU A 77 14.99 -11.67 -0.77
C LEU A 77 14.26 -11.68 -2.13
N ILE A 78 14.90 -11.13 -3.17
CA ILE A 78 14.35 -11.04 -4.53
C ILE A 78 14.31 -12.39 -5.21
N MET A 79 15.38 -13.17 -5.05
CA MET A 79 15.45 -14.54 -5.54
C MET A 79 14.61 -15.43 -4.60
N ARG A 80 13.31 -15.51 -4.86
CA ARG A 80 12.34 -16.33 -4.12
C ARG A 80 12.60 -17.84 -4.25
N TYR A 81 13.70 -18.32 -3.69
CA TYR A 81 13.96 -19.76 -3.55
C TYR A 81 13.14 -20.38 -2.40
N GLU A 82 12.70 -19.53 -1.45
CA GLU A 82 11.89 -19.91 -0.30
C GLU A 82 10.39 -19.77 -0.60
N TYR A 83 9.62 -20.81 -0.28
CA TYR A 83 8.16 -20.86 -0.52
C TYR A 83 7.33 -20.63 0.75
N ILE A 84 7.95 -20.61 1.93
CA ILE A 84 7.26 -20.56 3.23
C ILE A 84 7.32 -19.14 3.81
N ASP A 85 6.18 -18.62 4.27
CA ASP A 85 6.09 -17.26 4.81
C ASP A 85 7.03 -17.04 6.02
N VAL A 86 7.21 -18.06 6.87
CA VAL A 86 8.08 -17.95 8.04
C VAL A 86 9.56 -17.81 7.67
N THR A 87 10.03 -18.49 6.62
CA THR A 87 11.43 -18.38 6.18
C THR A 87 11.66 -17.03 5.50
N TRP A 88 10.66 -16.53 4.78
CA TRP A 88 10.68 -15.18 4.21
C TRP A 88 10.76 -14.08 5.28
N ILE A 89 9.93 -14.14 6.34
CA ILE A 89 10.01 -13.20 7.48
C ILE A 89 11.37 -13.30 8.17
N GLY A 90 11.89 -14.52 8.36
CA GLY A 90 13.23 -14.73 8.95
C GLY A 90 14.34 -14.05 8.16
N MET A 91 14.35 -14.19 6.83
CA MET A 91 15.33 -13.52 5.96
C MET A 91 15.19 -12.00 5.97
N LEU A 92 13.96 -11.48 6.01
CA LEU A 92 13.68 -10.06 6.15
C LEU A 92 14.32 -9.49 7.42
N LEU A 93 14.11 -10.16 8.56
CA LEU A 93 14.69 -9.77 9.85
C LEU A 93 16.23 -9.83 9.82
N LEU A 94 16.81 -10.90 9.25
CA LEU A 94 18.27 -11.01 9.10
C LEU A 94 18.86 -9.91 8.22
N GLY A 95 18.17 -9.53 7.15
CA GLY A 95 18.54 -8.41 6.29
C GLY A 95 18.60 -7.10 7.07
N PHE A 96 17.55 -6.78 7.83
CA PHE A 96 17.53 -5.59 8.68
C PHE A 96 18.64 -5.62 9.74
N ILE A 97 18.83 -6.73 10.45
CA ILE A 97 19.90 -6.89 11.45
C ILE A 97 21.27 -6.63 10.81
N SER A 98 21.56 -7.23 9.66
CA SER A 98 22.81 -7.01 8.92
C SER A 98 23.03 -5.54 8.53
N LYS A 99 21.96 -4.85 8.11
CA LYS A 99 22.00 -3.41 7.78
C LYS A 99 22.30 -2.55 8.99
N PHE A 100 21.69 -2.87 10.14
CA PHE A 100 21.94 -2.17 11.40
C PHE A 100 23.35 -2.42 11.92
N LEU A 101 23.84 -3.67 11.89
CA LEU A 101 25.19 -4.03 12.33
C LEU A 101 26.30 -3.37 11.50
N LYS A 102 26.08 -3.14 10.20
CA LYS A 102 27.06 -2.42 9.34
C LYS A 102 27.07 -0.91 9.55
N LYS A 103 26.09 -0.37 10.27
CA LYS A 103 25.93 1.07 10.50
C LYS A 103 26.39 1.50 11.90
N VAL A 104 26.62 0.54 12.80
CA VAL A 104 27.43 0.72 14.02
C VAL A 104 28.90 0.67 13.63
#